data_AF-A0A2V8ZLZ3-F1
#
_entry.id   AF-A0A2V8ZLZ3-F1
#
_cell.length_a   1.000
_cell.length_b   1.000
_cell.length_c   1.000
_cell.angle_alpha   90.00
_cell.angle_beta   90.00
_cell.angle_gamma   90.00
#
_symmetry.space_group_name_H-M   'P 1'
#
loop_
_entity.id
_entity.type
_entity.pdbx_description
1 polymer ?
#
loop_
_entity_poly.entity_id
_entity_poly.type
_entity_poly.pdbx_seq_one_letter_code
_entity_poly.pdbx_strand_id
1 'polypeptide(L)'
;MGKTKGPYKEEFPKGSKVKIAERAFLEDFLRSWKFHHPLEPDQLKFADKIAKVKSVGFYHGGDELYELEGVLGTWHGQCLRAV
;
A
#
# COMPACT_ATOMS: atom_id res chain seq x y z
N MET A 1 -6.66 5.48 -9.08
CA MET A 1 -8.06 5.04 -8.84
C MET A 1 -8.05 3.81 -7.96
N GLY A 2 -8.98 3.69 -7.01
CA GLY A 2 -9.15 2.48 -6.21
C GLY A 2 -9.36 1.25 -7.09
N LYS A 3 -8.64 0.16 -6.79
CA LYS A 3 -8.46 -0.97 -7.73
C LYS A 3 -9.78 -1.56 -8.20
N THR A 4 -10.76 -1.68 -7.32
CA THR A 4 -12.06 -2.29 -7.66
C THR A 4 -13.27 -1.47 -7.24
N LYS A 5 -13.12 -0.59 -6.24
CA LYS A 5 -14.25 0.10 -5.58
C LYS A 5 -14.54 1.51 -6.09
N GLY A 6 -13.72 2.03 -7.01
CA GLY A 6 -13.81 3.40 -7.51
C GLY A 6 -13.00 4.41 -6.70
N PRO A 7 -13.01 5.71 -7.09
CA PRO A 7 -12.28 6.74 -6.37
C PRO A 7 -12.88 7.00 -4.97
N TYR A 8 -12.03 7.35 -4.00
CA TYR A 8 -12.42 7.70 -2.62
C TYR A 8 -13.13 6.59 -1.83
N LYS A 9 -12.95 5.33 -2.23
CA LYS A 9 -13.46 4.18 -1.49
C LYS A 9 -12.35 3.17 -1.32
N GLU A 10 -11.90 2.99 -0.09
CA GLU A 10 -10.73 2.19 0.18
C GLU A 10 -10.95 0.70 -0.10
N GLU A 11 -9.99 0.09 -0.78
CA GLU A 11 -9.95 -1.35 -0.98
C GLU A 11 -9.84 -2.07 0.37
N PHE A 12 -8.97 -1.59 1.25
CA PHE A 12 -8.70 -2.17 2.56
C PHE A 12 -9.07 -1.22 3.71
N PRO A 13 -10.28 -1.28 4.28
CA PRO A 13 -10.68 -0.38 5.35
C PRO A 13 -9.78 -0.50 6.59
N LYS A 14 -9.72 0.57 7.38
CA LYS A 14 -9.01 0.60 8.67
C LYS A 14 -9.39 -0.62 9.50
N GLY A 15 -8.37 -1.29 10.04
CA GLY A 15 -8.52 -2.50 10.84
C GLY A 15 -8.46 -3.81 10.06
N SER A 16 -8.48 -3.75 8.71
CA SER A 16 -8.31 -4.93 7.86
C SER A 16 -6.91 -5.51 8.00
N LYS A 17 -6.79 -6.84 7.88
CA LYS A 17 -5.50 -7.51 7.69
C LYS A 17 -5.16 -7.52 6.21
N VAL A 18 -3.92 -7.18 5.90
CA VAL A 18 -3.38 -7.20 4.53
C VAL A 18 -2.02 -7.86 4.55
N LYS A 19 -1.67 -8.50 3.43
CA LYS A 19 -0.31 -8.96 3.17
C LYS A 19 0.39 -7.94 2.27
N ILE A 20 1.58 -7.52 2.68
CA ILE A 20 2.45 -6.70 1.85
C ILE A 20 2.95 -7.57 0.69
N ALA A 21 2.98 -7.01 -0.51
CA ALA A 21 3.42 -7.71 -1.70
C ALA A 21 4.84 -8.28 -1.55
N GLU A 22 5.14 -9.30 -2.35
CA GLU A 22 6.44 -9.95 -2.35
C GLU A 22 7.55 -8.98 -2.78
N ARG A 23 8.78 -9.30 -2.36
CA ARG A 23 9.93 -8.41 -2.54
C ARG A 23 10.17 -8.04 -4.01
N ALA A 24 10.06 -9.01 -4.93
CA ALA A 24 10.27 -8.79 -6.35
C ALA A 24 9.30 -7.75 -6.93
N PHE A 25 8.01 -7.82 -6.52
CA PHE A 25 7.01 -6.84 -6.92
C PHE A 25 7.32 -5.45 -6.36
N LEU A 26 7.72 -5.36 -5.08
CA LEU A 26 8.07 -4.07 -4.47
C LEU A 26 9.30 -3.44 -5.11
N GLU A 27 10.30 -4.24 -5.47
CA GLU A 27 11.51 -3.77 -6.17
C GLU A 27 11.19 -3.27 -7.58
N ASP A 28 10.30 -3.95 -8.32
CA ASP A 28 9.83 -3.48 -9.62
C ASP A 28 9.01 -2.18 -9.47
N PHE A 29 8.09 -2.15 -8.51
CA PHE A 29 7.26 -0.98 -8.21
C PHE A 29 8.08 0.26 -7.84
N LEU A 30 9.14 0.07 -7.04
CA LEU A 30 10.11 1.10 -6.68
C LEU A 30 10.81 1.68 -7.92
N ARG A 31 11.14 0.84 -8.91
CA ARG A 31 11.81 1.24 -10.15
C ARG A 31 10.86 1.91 -11.15
N SER A 32 9.62 1.45 -11.25
CA SER A 32 8.66 1.88 -12.27
C SER A 32 7.95 3.21 -11.94
N TRP A 33 8.64 4.14 -11.27
CA TRP A 33 8.07 5.30 -10.58
C TRP A 33 7.09 6.15 -11.42
N LYS A 34 5.78 6.03 -11.14
CA LYS A 34 4.70 6.80 -11.79
C LYS A 34 3.67 7.38 -10.83
N PHE A 35 3.82 7.15 -9.53
CA PHE A 35 2.83 7.53 -8.51
C PHE A 35 3.35 8.68 -7.65
N HIS A 36 2.49 9.27 -6.82
CA HIS A 36 2.92 10.16 -5.74
C HIS A 36 3.26 9.31 -4.51
N HIS A 37 4.21 9.73 -3.66
CA HIS A 37 4.71 8.99 -2.48
C HIS A 37 5.50 7.70 -2.81
N PRO A 38 6.82 7.81 -3.06
CA PRO A 38 7.67 6.65 -3.31
C PRO A 38 7.70 5.66 -2.20
N LEU A 39 7.73 4.37 -2.61
CA LEU A 39 8.31 3.37 -1.75
C LEU A 39 9.74 3.81 -1.45
N GLU A 40 10.13 3.69 -0.19
CA GLU A 40 11.51 3.83 0.21
C GLU A 40 12.20 2.45 0.18
N PRO A 41 13.50 2.37 -0.09
CA PRO A 41 14.24 1.10 -0.07
C PRO A 41 14.05 0.32 1.24
N ASP A 42 13.92 1.05 2.35
CA ASP A 42 13.66 0.51 3.68
C ASP A 42 12.32 -0.22 3.78
N GLN A 43 11.33 0.12 2.97
CA GLN A 43 10.03 -0.56 2.97
C GLN A 43 10.13 -1.99 2.40
N LEU A 44 11.14 -2.29 1.59
CA LEU A 44 11.38 -3.64 1.05
C LEU A 44 11.61 -4.70 2.13
N LYS A 45 12.03 -4.30 3.35
CA LYS A 45 12.21 -5.21 4.50
C LYS A 45 10.91 -5.73 5.08
N PHE A 46 9.77 -5.18 4.66
CA PHE A 46 8.44 -5.62 5.09
C PHE A 46 7.73 -6.48 4.03
N ALA A 47 8.41 -6.85 2.94
CA ALA A 47 7.90 -7.78 1.94
C ALA A 47 7.33 -9.05 2.59
N ASP A 48 6.22 -9.55 2.04
CA ASP A 48 5.48 -10.74 2.50
C ASP A 48 4.93 -10.71 3.93
N LYS A 49 5.12 -9.62 4.68
CA LYS A 49 4.57 -9.52 6.05
C LYS A 49 3.07 -9.26 6.03
N ILE A 50 2.38 -9.85 7.01
CA ILE A 50 0.99 -9.53 7.31
C ILE A 50 0.98 -8.38 8.31
N ALA A 51 0.20 -7.35 8.01
CA ALA A 51 0.01 -6.20 8.88
C ALA A 51 -1.46 -5.80 8.92
N LYS A 52 -1.82 -4.95 9.88
CA LYS A 52 -3.15 -4.39 10.02
C LYS A 52 -3.16 -2.96 9.48
N VAL A 53 -4.20 -2.60 8.74
CA VAL A 53 -4.38 -1.21 8.26
C VAL A 53 -4.66 -0.30 9.45
N LYS A 54 -3.75 0.64 9.70
CA LYS A 54 -3.85 1.64 10.77
C LYS A 54 -4.74 2.80 10.35
N SER A 55 -4.57 3.29 9.13
CA SER A 55 -5.32 4.40 8.56
C SER A 55 -5.34 4.28 7.03
N VAL A 56 -6.29 4.96 6.41
CA VAL A 56 -6.35 5.13 4.96
C VAL A 56 -6.51 6.60 4.65
N GLY A 57 -5.72 7.10 3.71
CA GLY A 57 -5.83 8.42 3.12
C GLY A 57 -6.04 8.33 1.62
N PHE A 58 -6.49 9.42 1.02
CA PHE A 58 -6.64 9.52 -0.43
C PHE A 58 -5.80 10.69 -0.94
N TYR A 59 -4.89 10.40 -1.86
CA TYR A 59 -4.18 11.46 -2.58
C TYR A 59 -5.09 12.13 -3.62
N HIS A 60 -4.82 13.39 -3.93
CA HIS A 60 -5.56 14.15 -4.95
C HIS A 60 -5.67 13.34 -6.26
N GLY A 61 -6.89 13.06 -6.71
CA GLY A 61 -7.17 12.14 -7.81
C GLY A 61 -7.72 10.77 -7.38
N GLY A 62 -7.83 10.52 -6.08
CA GLY A 62 -8.50 9.34 -5.51
C GLY A 62 -7.62 8.09 -5.40
N ASP A 63 -6.30 8.25 -5.36
CA ASP A 63 -5.38 7.15 -5.09
C ASP A 63 -5.32 6.84 -3.60
N GLU A 64 -5.48 5.56 -3.27
CA GLU A 64 -5.50 5.07 -1.90
C GLU A 64 -4.09 4.92 -1.34
N LEU A 65 -3.86 5.54 -0.19
CA LEU A 65 -2.62 5.48 0.57
C LEU A 65 -2.89 4.91 1.96
N TYR A 66 -2.04 3.99 2.38
CA TYR A 66 -2.24 3.19 3.58
C TYR A 66 -1.09 3.37 4.56
N GLU A 67 -1.43 3.53 5.84
CA GLU A 67 -0.48 3.32 6.94
C GLU A 67 -0.79 1.97 7.61
N LEU A 68 0.24 1.27 8.03
CA LEU A 68 0.13 -0.08 8.60
C LEU A 68 0.64 -0.08 10.05
N GLU A 69 -0.02 -0.87 10.92
CA GLU A 69 0.41 -1.00 12.33
C GLU A 69 1.77 -1.71 12.41
N GLY A 70 2.76 -1.07 13.04
CA GLY A 70 4.10 -1.63 13.23
C GLY A 70 4.95 -1.74 11.96
N VAL A 71 4.47 -1.19 10.84
CA VAL A 71 5.19 -1.18 9.55
C VAL A 71 5.33 0.27 9.09
N LEU A 72 6.57 0.66 8.81
CA LEU A 72 6.91 2.04 8.45
C LEU A 72 6.54 2.36 6.98
N GLY A 73 6.35 3.65 6.73
CA GLY A 73 6.12 4.21 5.40
C GLY A 73 4.65 4.24 4.97
N THR A 74 4.42 4.91 3.84
CA THR A 74 3.12 4.99 3.17
C THR A 74 3.05 3.92 2.09
N TRP A 75 1.94 3.20 2.01
CA TRP A 75 1.76 2.09 1.11
C TRP A 75 0.68 2.38 0.08
N HIS A 76 0.99 2.13 -1.19
CA HIS A 76 -0.02 2.13 -2.24
C HIS A 76 -0.87 0.86 -2.14
N GLY A 77 -2.16 0.95 -2.45
CA GLY A 77 -3.02 -0.25 -2.54
C GLY A 77 -2.48 -1.31 -3.52
N GLN A 78 -1.65 -0.91 -4.49
CA GLN A 78 -0.95 -1.83 -5.39
C GLN A 78 0.12 -2.69 -4.71
N CYS A 79 0.66 -2.25 -3.58
CA CYS A 79 1.63 -2.98 -2.77
C CYS A 79 0.98 -3.89 -1.72
N LEU A 80 -0.36 -3.91 -1.65
CA LEU A 80 -1.11 -4.70 -0.67
C LEU A 80 -1.94 -5.80 -1.35
N ARG A 81 -2.20 -6.87 -0.61
CA ARG A 81 -3.02 -8.02 -1.00
C ARG A 81 -3.97 -8.37 0.14
N ALA A 82 -5.17 -8.84 -0.20
CA ALA A 82 -6.07 -9.44 0.77
C ALA A 82 -5.43 -10.73 1.35
N VAL A 83 -5.77 -11.03 2.60
CA VAL A 83 -5.41 -12.29 3.29
C VAL A 83 -6.64 -13.16 3.38
#